data_AF-A0A9Q9E3Y6-F1
#
_entry.id   AF-A0A9Q9E3Y6-F1
#
_cell.length_a   1.000
_cell.length_b   1.000
_cell.length_c   1.000
_cell.angle_alpha   90.00
_cell.angle_beta   90.00
_cell.angle_gamma   90.00
#
_symmetry.space_group_name_H-M   'P 1'
#
loop_
_entity.id
_entity.type
_entity.pdbx_description
1 polymer ?
#
loop_
_entity_poly.entity_id
_entity_poly.type
_entity_poly.pdbx_seq_one_letter_code
_entity_poly.pdbx_strand_id
1 'polypeptide(L)'
;MILWAPAFVDDLGDFPDRNIDSEFHRLTAGLGVVRKKLGEKRYAALLDLSARAKTLFAADQDDTNGKTDEGCVLLFEMEDVLKNERSPRVQAEMPDDEDEFTGD
;
A
#
# COMPACT_ATOMS: atom_id res chain seq x y z
N MET A 1 -16.92 -3.20 7.10
CA MET A 1 -15.99 -2.25 7.74
C MET A 1 -16.45 -0.86 7.33
N ILE A 2 -16.70 0.04 8.27
CA ILE A 2 -16.84 1.47 7.97
C ILE A 2 -15.40 1.97 7.84
N LEU A 3 -14.96 2.25 6.61
CA LEU A 3 -13.61 2.72 6.33
C LEU A 3 -13.62 4.22 6.61
N TRP A 4 -13.09 4.61 7.76
CA TRP A 4 -12.85 6.02 8.01
C TRP A 4 -11.63 6.43 7.20
N ALA A 5 -11.75 7.50 6.42
CA ALA A 5 -10.65 8.12 5.70
C ALA A 5 -9.51 8.44 6.68
N PRO A 6 -8.25 8.10 6.38
CA PRO A 6 -7.15 8.74 7.08
C PRO A 6 -7.11 10.19 6.62
N ALA A 7 -7.62 11.11 7.44
CA ALA A 7 -7.12 12.47 7.39
C ALA A 7 -5.61 12.34 7.62
N PHE A 8 -4.79 12.53 6.58
CA PHE A 8 -3.33 12.48 6.67
C PHE A 8 -2.79 13.72 7.40
N VAL A 9 -3.50 14.12 8.45
CA VAL A 9 -3.34 15.31 9.26
C VAL A 9 -3.06 14.83 10.68
N ASP A 10 -1.91 15.23 11.20
CA ASP A 10 -1.55 15.03 12.58
C ASP A 10 -1.98 16.25 13.41
N ASP A 11 -3.24 16.28 13.82
CA ASP A 11 -3.82 17.39 14.60
C ASP A 11 -3.14 17.61 15.95
N LEU A 12 -2.46 16.59 16.47
CA LEU A 12 -1.80 16.60 17.78
C LEU A 12 -0.31 16.98 17.70
N GLY A 13 0.29 16.92 16.52
CA GLY A 13 1.72 17.17 16.35
C GLY A 13 2.61 16.03 16.87
N ASP A 14 2.05 14.85 17.15
CA ASP A 14 2.76 13.67 17.63
C ASP A 14 3.64 13.04 16.53
N PHE A 15 3.25 13.24 15.28
CA PHE A 15 3.89 12.76 14.06
C PHE A 15 3.93 13.88 13.00
N PRO A 16 4.71 14.95 13.23
CA PRO A 16 4.68 16.16 12.41
C PRO A 16 5.10 15.92 10.94
N ASP A 17 5.86 14.84 10.69
CA ASP A 17 6.29 14.44 9.36
C ASP A 17 5.32 13.46 8.66
N ARG A 18 4.24 13.06 9.33
CA ARG A 18 3.27 12.09 8.82
C ARG A 18 2.17 12.79 8.04
N ASN A 19 2.35 12.84 6.73
CA ASN A 19 1.39 13.33 5.76
C ASN A 19 1.26 12.36 4.58
N ILE A 20 0.36 12.67 3.64
CA ILE A 20 0.11 11.85 2.46
C ILE A 20 1.38 11.57 1.64
N ASP A 21 2.29 12.54 1.52
CA ASP A 21 3.54 12.32 0.79
C ASP A 21 4.44 11.31 1.51
N SER A 22 4.57 11.44 2.83
CA SER A 22 5.39 10.55 3.66
C SER A 22 4.86 9.11 3.67
N GLU A 23 3.54 8.91 3.76
CA GLU A 23 2.92 7.58 3.82
C GLU A 23 3.03 6.88 2.45
N PHE A 24 2.79 7.61 1.35
CA PHE A 24 2.97 7.06 0.01
C PHE A 24 4.44 6.84 -0.36
N HIS A 25 5.35 7.64 0.20
CA HIS A 25 6.79 7.36 0.09
C HIS A 25 7.15 6.05 0.80
N ARG A 26 6.65 5.83 2.03
CA ARG A 26 6.87 4.57 2.77
C ARG A 26 6.29 3.37 2.02
N LEU A 27 5.07 3.49 1.49
CA LEU A 27 4.41 2.45 0.70
C LEU A 27 5.25 2.06 -0.52
N THR A 28 5.65 3.03 -1.34
CA THR A 28 6.43 2.79 -2.56
C THR A 28 7.84 2.28 -2.26
N ALA A 29 8.48 2.75 -1.18
CA ALA A 29 9.76 2.23 -0.71
C ALA A 29 9.65 0.75 -0.28
N GLY A 30 8.59 0.39 0.46
CA GLY A 30 8.31 -1.00 0.86
C GLY A 30 8.10 -1.92 -0.34
N LEU A 31 7.35 -1.47 -1.36
CA LEU A 31 7.22 -2.21 -2.63
C LEU A 31 8.58 -2.40 -3.32
N GLY A 32 9.47 -1.42 -3.22
CA GLY A 32 10.83 -1.49 -3.75
C GLY A 32 11.65 -2.63 -3.13
N VAL A 33 11.50 -2.85 -1.82
CA VAL A 33 12.17 -3.95 -1.09
C VAL A 33 11.75 -5.31 -1.65
N VAL A 34 10.46 -5.51 -1.91
CA VAL A 34 9.92 -6.78 -2.41
C VAL A 34 9.88 -6.88 -3.94
N ARG A 35 10.44 -5.91 -4.68
CA ARG A 35 10.42 -5.85 -6.15
C ARG A 35 10.89 -7.14 -6.82
N LYS A 36 12.00 -7.72 -6.34
CA LYS A 36 12.54 -9.00 -6.85
C LYS A 36 11.53 -10.15 -6.68
N LYS A 37 10.78 -10.15 -5.57
CA LYS A 37 9.77 -11.17 -5.26
C LYS A 37 8.50 -11.00 -6.10
N LEU A 38 8.12 -9.77 -6.44
CA LEU A 38 6.91 -9.45 -7.22
C LEU A 38 7.09 -9.62 -8.73
N GLY A 39 8.30 -9.35 -9.21
CA GLY A 39 8.61 -9.20 -10.64
C GLY A 39 8.20 -7.83 -11.18
N GLU A 40 8.91 -7.39 -12.22
CA GLU A 40 8.81 -6.02 -12.77
C GLU A 40 7.39 -5.61 -13.17
N LYS A 41 6.64 -6.51 -13.81
CA LYS A 41 5.29 -6.21 -14.29
C LYS A 41 4.35 -5.86 -13.14
N ARG A 42 4.39 -6.62 -12.04
CA ARG A 42 3.51 -6.42 -10.89
C ARG A 42 3.97 -5.24 -10.05
N TYR A 43 5.28 -5.10 -9.88
CA TYR A 43 5.85 -3.94 -9.22
C TYR A 43 5.40 -2.64 -9.91
N ALA A 44 5.48 -2.57 -11.24
CA ALA A 44 5.00 -1.41 -12.00
C ALA A 44 3.49 -1.18 -11.82
N ALA A 45 2.67 -2.24 -11.80
CA ALA A 45 1.23 -2.13 -11.56
C ALA A 45 0.92 -1.59 -10.15
N LEU A 46 1.64 -2.06 -9.13
CA LEU A 46 1.47 -1.60 -7.75
C LEU A 46 1.92 -0.14 -7.57
N LEU A 47 2.96 0.31 -8.28
CA LEU A 47 3.34 1.72 -8.31
C LEU A 47 2.27 2.60 -8.97
N ASP A 48 1.66 2.15 -10.07
CA ASP A 48 0.58 2.87 -10.74
C ASP A 48 -0.66 3.00 -9.83
N LEU A 49 -1.08 1.89 -9.23
CA LEU A 49 -2.18 1.87 -8.26
C LEU A 49 -1.90 2.79 -7.07
N SER A 50 -0.67 2.74 -6.53
CA SER A 50 -0.24 3.62 -5.46
C SER A 50 -0.28 5.10 -5.85
N ALA A 51 0.16 5.46 -7.06
CA ALA A 51 0.13 6.84 -7.53
C ALA A 51 -1.31 7.35 -7.69
N ARG A 52 -2.21 6.51 -8.25
CA ARG A 52 -3.62 6.83 -8.42
C ARG A 52 -4.35 7.00 -7.09
N ALA A 53 -4.11 6.09 -6.14
CA ALA A 53 -4.66 6.18 -4.79
C ALA A 53 -4.23 7.49 -4.10
N LYS A 54 -2.95 7.86 -4.21
CA LYS A 54 -2.44 9.14 -3.70
C LYS A 54 -3.19 10.33 -4.26
N THR A 55 -3.43 10.36 -5.57
CA THR A 55 -4.18 11.44 -6.21
C THR A 55 -5.62 11.53 -5.71
N LEU A 56 -6.28 10.39 -5.48
CA LEU A 56 -7.65 10.34 -4.96
C LEU A 56 -7.73 10.88 -3.53
N PHE A 57 -6.86 10.43 -2.63
CA PHE A 57 -6.80 10.95 -1.27
C PHE A 57 -6.41 12.43 -1.22
N ALA A 58 -5.46 12.87 -2.05
CA ALA A 58 -5.08 14.29 -2.12
C ALA A 58 -6.25 15.18 -2.56
N ALA A 59 -7.19 14.63 -3.32
CA ALA A 59 -8.34 15.33 -3.86
C ALA A 59 -9.60 15.26 -2.97
N ASP A 60 -9.51 14.61 -1.80
CA ASP A 60 -10.59 14.48 -0.82
C ASP A 60 -10.05 14.39 0.61
N GLN A 61 -9.26 15.40 1.01
CA GLN A 61 -8.61 15.44 2.33
C GLN A 61 -9.60 15.49 3.49
N ASP A 62 -10.79 16.04 3.24
CA ASP A 62 -11.86 16.20 4.24
C ASP A 62 -12.93 15.11 4.16
N ASP A 63 -12.76 14.10 3.30
CA ASP A 63 -13.71 12.99 3.10
C ASP A 63 -15.15 13.46 2.80
N THR A 64 -15.29 14.32 1.80
CA THR A 64 -16.56 14.99 1.46
C THR A 64 -17.07 14.68 0.06
N ASN A 65 -16.23 14.12 -0.81
CA ASN A 65 -16.58 13.90 -2.21
C ASN A 65 -16.47 12.45 -2.69
N GLY A 66 -16.10 11.52 -1.79
CA GLY A 66 -16.11 10.08 -2.03
C GLY A 66 -14.84 9.54 -2.71
N LYS A 67 -13.85 10.39 -3.03
CA LYS A 67 -12.58 9.90 -3.59
C LYS A 67 -11.74 9.18 -2.54
N THR A 68 -11.95 9.43 -1.25
CA THR A 68 -11.36 8.59 -0.21
C THR A 68 -11.74 7.12 -0.44
N ASP A 69 -13.04 6.84 -0.62
CA ASP A 69 -13.51 5.48 -0.83
C ASP A 69 -12.89 4.87 -2.09
N GLU A 70 -12.82 5.63 -3.19
CA GLU A 70 -12.14 5.19 -4.41
C GLU A 70 -10.65 4.91 -4.18
N GLY A 71 -9.97 5.74 -3.38
CA GLY A 71 -8.58 5.54 -2.98
C GLY A 71 -8.40 4.26 -2.16
N CYS A 72 -9.30 3.99 -1.22
CA CYS A 72 -9.33 2.77 -0.44
C CYS A 72 -9.54 1.52 -1.31
N VAL A 73 -10.42 1.59 -2.33
CA VAL A 73 -10.61 0.50 -3.29
C VAL A 73 -9.30 0.14 -3.99
N LEU A 74 -8.50 1.13 -4.39
CA LEU A 74 -7.20 0.86 -5.01
C LEU A 74 -6.20 0.24 -4.04
N LEU A 75 -6.23 0.60 -2.75
CA LEU A 75 -5.39 -0.04 -1.75
C LEU A 75 -5.76 -1.51 -1.54
N PHE A 76 -7.05 -1.86 -1.58
CA PHE A 76 -7.47 -3.27 -1.53
C PHE A 76 -7.06 -4.04 -2.78
N GLU A 77 -7.12 -3.42 -3.96
CA GLU A 77 -6.61 -4.04 -5.19
C GLU A 77 -5.10 -4.34 -5.09
N MET A 78 -4.33 -3.43 -4.51
CA MET A 78 -2.91 -3.65 -4.23
C MET A 78 -2.71 -4.83 -3.25
N GLU A 79 -3.50 -4.90 -2.18
CA GLU A 79 -3.46 -5.99 -1.22
C GLU A 79 -3.76 -7.34 -1.87
N ASP A 80 -4.74 -7.40 -2.76
CA ASP A 80 -5.10 -8.62 -3.50
C ASP A 80 -3.97 -9.06 -4.43
N VAL A 81 -3.30 -8.15 -5.12
CA VAL A 81 -2.11 -8.46 -5.93
C VAL A 81 -1.01 -9.06 -5.05
N LEU A 82 -0.76 -8.51 -3.87
CA LEU A 82 0.26 -9.00 -2.94
C LEU A 82 -0.11 -10.37 -2.35
N LYS A 83 -1.35 -10.57 -1.93
CA LYS A 83 -1.86 -11.85 -1.40
C LYS A 83 -1.79 -12.97 -2.43
N ASN A 84 -2.13 -12.66 -3.68
CA ASN A 84 -2.05 -13.60 -4.78
C ASN A 84 -0.62 -14.05 -5.09
N GLU A 85 0.43 -13.31 -4.67
CA GLU A 85 1.81 -13.78 -4.74
C GLU A 85 2.21 -14.63 -3.53
N ARG A 86 1.67 -14.34 -2.34
CA ARG A 86 1.96 -15.13 -1.13
C ARG A 86 1.39 -16.54 -1.24
N SER A 87 0.16 -16.68 -1.75
CA SER A 87 -0.54 -17.97 -1.86
C SER A 87 0.22 -19.06 -2.66
N PRO A 88 0.70 -18.81 -3.90
CA PRO A 88 1.46 -19.80 -4.66
C PRO A 88 2.86 -20.06 -4.10
N ARG A 89 3.52 -19.08 -3.47
CA ARG A 89 4.85 -19.27 -2.86
C ARG A 89 4.79 -20.14 -1.60
N VAL A 90 3.76 -19.93 -0.77
CA VAL A 90 3.48 -20.76 0.42
C VAL A 90 3.13 -22.19 0.00
N GLN A 91 2.35 -22.37 -1.07
CA GLN A 91 2.02 -23.70 -1.60
C GLN A 91 3.21 -24.40 -2.26
N ALA A 92 4.19 -23.65 -2.75
CA ALA A 92 5.36 -24.21 -3.46
C ALA A 92 6.58 -24.46 -2.57
N GLU A 93 6.50 -24.24 -1.23
CA GLU A 93 7.63 -24.33 -0.29
C GLU A 93 8.90 -23.64 -0.83
N MET A 94 8.74 -22.55 -1.58
CA MET A 94 9.89 -21.87 -2.16
C MET A 94 10.65 -21.19 -1.01
N PRO A 95 11.93 -21.51 -0.80
CA PRO A 95 12.71 -20.85 0.23
C PRO A 95 12.71 -19.36 -0.08
N ASP A 96 12.33 -18.56 0.92
CA ASP A 96 12.66 -17.16 0.87
C ASP A 96 14.19 -17.09 0.92
N ASP A 97 14.80 -16.58 -0.15
CA ASP A 97 16.20 -16.15 -0.12
C ASP A 97 16.29 -14.98 0.87
N GLU A 98 16.24 -15.31 2.15
CA GLU A 98 16.70 -14.61 3.34
C GLU A 98 16.13 -15.39 4.54
N ASP A 99 17.06 -15.83 5.38
CA ASP A 99 16.95 -16.74 6.52
C ASP A 99 16.09 -16.15 7.67
N GLU A 100 14.84 -15.77 7.40
CA GLU A 100 13.92 -15.30 8.44
C GLU A 100 12.46 -15.68 8.15
N PHE A 101 12.07 -16.83 8.71
CA PHE A 101 10.67 -17.19 8.92
C PHE A 101 10.06 -16.19 9.91
N THR A 102 9.30 -15.21 9.42
CA THR A 102 8.33 -14.48 10.24
C THR A 102 6.92 -14.83 9.78
N GLY A 103 6.45 -15.96 10.32
CA GLY A 103 5.04 -16.29 10.41
C GLY A 103 4.61 -16.15 11.86
N ASP A 104 3.96 -15.04 12.19
CA ASP A 104 3.07 -14.88 13.33
C ASP A 104 1.84 -14.09 12.87
#